data_AF-A0A174FCP6-F1
#
_entry.id   AF-A0A174FCP6-F1
#
_cell.length_a   1.000
_cell.length_b   1.000
_cell.length_c   1.000
_cell.angle_alpha   90.00
_cell.angle_beta   90.00
_cell.angle_gamma   90.00
#
_symmetry.space_group_name_H-M   'P 1'
#
loop_
_entity.id
_entity.type
_entity.pdbx_description
1 polymer ?
#
loop_
_entity_poly.entity_id
_entity_poly.type
_entity_poly.pdbx_seq_one_letter_code
_entity_poly.pdbx_strand_id
1 'polypeptide(L)'
;MSRIKKRGLDYFPLNTDFMHDRLVRRIMKREGDGSFAILLGALSCIYADEGYYVCADELFYEDLSACLYEKTAADVKRILALAVEYGIFNAALFGKYAILTSAEIQRQYLFSTKRRKSSAIDTRYCLVDDSQSDDEAAPTAAGRVPSANGSVLSAAESAAFKPENATSGTYSTAEHSTSQHSKENPLLHSSPGTGGTEGADVPSAEGEYLRKIEQLQPPQDGTDRNLDGLLFNLKQFHIPPQEQYAIILKSNFGAIGHPLWKGFYALRESHGKIRQPGRYLLSLCCK
;
A
#
# COMPACT_ATOMS: atom_id res chain seq x y z
N MET A 1 -0.19 -30.11 14.27
CA MET A 1 0.73 -29.98 13.11
C MET A 1 1.62 -28.77 13.34
N SER A 2 2.94 -28.96 13.31
CA SER A 2 3.93 -27.91 13.52
C SER A 2 3.73 -26.80 12.50
N ARG A 3 3.44 -25.56 12.95
CA ARG A 3 3.24 -24.42 12.07
C ARG A 3 4.60 -24.04 11.47
N ILE A 4 4.86 -24.46 10.22
CA ILE A 4 6.04 -24.00 9.47
C ILE A 4 5.97 -22.47 9.46
N LYS A 5 6.99 -21.82 10.01
CA LYS A 5 7.04 -20.35 10.08
C LYS A 5 7.39 -19.85 8.69
N LYS A 6 6.42 -19.25 7.99
CA LYS A 6 6.65 -18.57 6.71
C LYS A 6 7.73 -17.50 6.90
N ARG A 7 8.76 -17.53 6.04
CA ARG A 7 9.89 -16.60 6.10
C ARG A 7 9.50 -15.22 5.57
N GLY A 8 8.80 -15.17 4.44
CA GLY A 8 8.29 -13.94 3.85
C GLY A 8 7.18 -13.25 4.64
N LEU A 9 6.58 -12.29 3.97
CA LEU A 9 5.54 -11.39 4.47
C LEU A 9 4.23 -11.66 3.74
N ASP A 10 3.11 -11.43 4.41
CA ASP A 10 1.77 -11.50 3.79
C ASP A 10 1.38 -10.16 3.14
N TYR A 11 2.08 -9.09 3.51
CA TYR A 11 2.00 -7.75 2.94
C TYR A 11 3.37 -7.10 3.08
N PHE A 12 3.70 -6.14 2.21
CA PHE A 12 4.94 -5.37 2.32
C PHE A 12 4.65 -3.88 2.29
N PRO A 13 5.46 -3.05 2.98
CA PRO A 13 5.28 -1.62 2.93
C PRO A 13 5.97 -1.06 1.67
N LEU A 14 5.24 -0.26 0.91
CA LEU A 14 5.69 0.39 -0.31
C LEU A 14 5.52 1.90 -0.17
N ASN A 15 6.52 2.68 -0.58
CA ASN A 15 6.43 4.13 -0.53
C ASN A 15 5.34 4.62 -1.49
N THR A 16 4.55 5.60 -1.03
CA THR A 16 3.43 6.16 -1.80
C THR A 16 3.89 6.90 -3.06
N ASP A 17 5.13 7.36 -3.07
CA ASP A 17 5.78 8.02 -4.20
C ASP A 17 6.46 7.04 -5.17
N PHE A 18 6.39 5.73 -4.95
CA PHE A 18 7.12 4.74 -5.78
C PHE A 18 6.81 4.84 -7.27
N MET A 19 5.54 5.10 -7.64
CA MET A 19 5.15 5.33 -9.04
C MET A 19 5.78 6.60 -9.63
N HIS A 20 6.07 7.59 -8.79
CA HIS A 20 6.71 8.85 -9.13
C HIS A 20 8.23 8.81 -8.92
N ASP A 21 8.81 7.67 -8.54
CA ASP A 21 10.25 7.54 -8.49
C ASP A 21 10.85 7.80 -9.88
N ARG A 22 12.00 8.49 -9.91
CA ARG A 22 12.64 8.91 -11.16
C ARG A 22 13.02 7.72 -12.03
N LEU A 23 13.49 6.62 -11.43
CA LEU A 23 13.93 5.42 -12.14
C LEU A 23 12.71 4.64 -12.64
N VAL A 24 11.68 4.49 -11.80
CA VAL A 24 10.41 3.86 -12.17
C VAL A 24 9.76 4.57 -13.35
N ARG A 25 9.65 5.91 -13.31
CA ARG A 25 9.12 6.70 -14.44
C ARG A 25 9.97 6.56 -15.71
N ARG A 26 11.30 6.42 -15.58
CA ARG A 26 12.18 6.21 -16.74
C ARG A 26 11.90 4.86 -17.41
N ILE A 27 11.67 3.81 -16.62
CA ILE A 27 11.27 2.49 -17.15
C ILE A 27 9.91 2.60 -17.82
N MET A 28 8.91 3.18 -17.14
CA MET A 28 7.57 3.35 -17.70
C MET A 28 7.56 4.16 -19.01
N LYS A 29 8.40 5.18 -19.11
CA LYS A 29 8.54 5.99 -20.32
C LYS A 29 9.10 5.19 -21.50
N ARG A 30 9.98 4.21 -21.23
CA ARG A 30 10.63 3.36 -22.25
C ARG A 30 9.77 2.15 -22.63
N GLU A 31 9.09 1.55 -21.66
CA GLU A 31 8.50 0.20 -21.74
C GLU A 31 6.97 0.17 -21.63
N GLY A 32 6.37 1.34 -21.41
CA GLY A 32 4.95 1.51 -21.14
C GLY A 32 4.63 1.40 -19.65
N ASP A 33 3.41 1.82 -19.30
CA ASP A 33 2.86 1.83 -17.95
C ASP A 33 2.74 0.42 -17.35
N GLY A 34 2.51 -0.62 -18.16
CA GLY A 34 2.50 -2.02 -17.71
C GLY A 34 3.79 -2.47 -17.02
N SER A 35 4.91 -1.76 -17.22
CA SER A 35 6.18 -2.00 -16.51
C SER A 35 6.06 -1.78 -15.01
N PHE A 36 5.18 -0.86 -14.59
CA PHE A 36 4.91 -0.63 -13.17
C PHE A 36 4.32 -1.87 -12.50
N ALA A 37 3.39 -2.56 -13.18
CA ALA A 37 2.80 -3.80 -12.66
C ALA A 37 3.84 -4.91 -12.52
N ILE A 38 4.80 -4.99 -13.45
CA ILE A 38 5.93 -5.93 -13.37
C ILE A 38 6.82 -5.63 -12.17
N LEU A 39 7.20 -4.36 -11.96
CA LEU A 39 8.00 -3.97 -10.80
C LEU A 39 7.29 -4.27 -9.48
N LEU A 40 6.00 -3.95 -9.40
CA LEU A 40 5.17 -4.23 -8.22
C LEU A 40 5.02 -5.74 -7.97
N GLY A 41 4.83 -6.52 -9.03
CA GLY A 41 4.75 -7.98 -8.95
C GLY A 41 6.08 -8.61 -8.51
N ALA A 42 7.21 -8.14 -9.04
CA ALA A 42 8.53 -8.59 -8.61
C ALA A 42 8.78 -8.28 -7.12
N LEU A 43 8.45 -7.07 -6.65
CA LEU A 43 8.51 -6.73 -5.22
C LEU A 43 7.60 -7.66 -4.40
N SER A 44 6.39 -7.96 -4.88
CA SER A 44 5.47 -8.88 -4.21
C SER A 44 6.07 -10.27 -4.05
N CYS A 45 6.70 -10.83 -5.10
CA CYS A 45 7.39 -12.12 -5.03
C CYS A 45 8.57 -12.09 -4.05
N ILE A 46 9.39 -11.03 -4.10
CA ILE A 46 10.53 -10.84 -3.19
C ILE A 46 10.09 -10.90 -1.72
N TYR A 47 9.02 -10.17 -1.38
CA TYR A 47 8.55 -10.12 0.00
C TYR A 47 7.73 -11.36 0.40
N ALA A 48 7.01 -12.01 -0.53
CA ALA A 48 6.12 -13.13 -0.21
C ALA A 48 6.87 -14.41 0.20
N ASP A 49 7.99 -14.71 -0.46
CA ASP A 49 8.70 -15.98 -0.29
C ASP A 49 9.82 -15.87 0.75
N GLU A 50 11.00 -15.38 0.32
CA GLU A 50 12.18 -15.26 1.17
C GLU A 50 12.18 -13.98 2.00
N GLY A 51 11.44 -12.97 1.54
CA GLY A 51 11.24 -11.70 2.24
C GLY A 51 12.19 -10.58 1.81
N TYR A 52 13.36 -10.91 1.27
CA TYR A 52 14.41 -9.93 0.95
C TYR A 52 15.12 -10.15 -0.39
N TYR A 53 14.81 -11.24 -1.09
CA TYR A 53 15.24 -11.49 -2.46
C TYR A 53 14.26 -12.45 -3.16
N VAL A 54 14.38 -12.55 -4.48
CA VAL A 54 13.77 -13.65 -5.27
C VAL A 54 14.77 -14.10 -6.33
N CYS A 55 14.74 -15.39 -6.68
CA CYS A 55 15.47 -15.91 -7.83
C CYS A 55 14.77 -15.47 -9.12
N ALA A 56 15.54 -14.94 -10.07
CA ALA A 56 15.06 -14.43 -11.34
C ALA A 56 15.46 -15.39 -12.47
N ASP A 57 14.93 -16.60 -12.39
CA ASP A 57 15.09 -17.65 -13.38
C ASP A 57 13.97 -17.59 -14.44
N GLU A 58 14.06 -18.49 -15.42
CA GLU A 58 13.10 -18.50 -16.53
C GLU A 58 11.67 -18.79 -16.05
N LEU A 59 11.50 -19.65 -15.04
CA LEU A 59 10.18 -19.97 -14.46
C LEU A 59 9.57 -18.74 -13.76
N PHE A 60 10.37 -17.99 -13.01
CA PHE A 60 9.94 -16.75 -12.39
C PHE A 60 9.39 -15.74 -13.40
N TYR A 61 10.05 -15.57 -14.56
CA TYR A 61 9.57 -14.66 -15.59
C TYR A 61 8.25 -15.13 -16.22
N GLU A 62 8.11 -16.44 -16.47
CA GLU A 62 6.87 -17.05 -16.96
C GLU A 62 5.72 -16.84 -15.96
N ASP A 63 5.91 -17.18 -14.69
CA ASP A 63 4.90 -17.07 -13.64
C ASP A 63 4.46 -15.61 -13.41
N LEU A 64 5.42 -14.68 -13.41
CA LEU A 64 5.12 -13.26 -13.26
C LEU A 64 4.36 -12.72 -14.48
N SER A 65 4.72 -13.17 -15.69
CA SER A 65 4.02 -12.79 -16.92
C SER A 65 2.61 -13.38 -17.00
N ALA A 66 2.37 -14.58 -16.46
CA ALA A 66 1.06 -15.21 -16.43
C ALA A 66 0.03 -14.40 -15.61
N CYS A 67 0.50 -13.54 -14.70
CA CYS A 67 -0.34 -12.61 -13.96
C CYS A 67 -0.71 -11.34 -14.75
N LEU A 68 -0.16 -11.16 -15.96
CA LEU A 68 -0.22 -9.92 -16.74
C LEU A 68 -0.70 -10.21 -18.18
N TYR A 69 -1.91 -9.74 -18.51
CA TYR A 69 -2.56 -10.06 -19.80
C TYR A 69 -1.73 -9.67 -21.04
N GLU A 70 -1.02 -8.55 -21.01
CA GLU A 70 -0.34 -7.98 -22.19
C GLU A 70 1.18 -8.18 -22.20
N LYS A 71 1.76 -8.84 -21.19
CA LYS A 71 3.21 -8.94 -21.03
C LYS A 71 3.67 -10.37 -21.15
N THR A 72 4.68 -10.58 -21.99
CA THR A 72 5.33 -11.89 -22.13
C THR A 72 6.46 -12.05 -21.11
N ALA A 73 6.92 -13.28 -20.87
CA ALA A 73 8.11 -13.52 -20.04
C ALA A 73 9.36 -12.77 -20.56
N ALA A 74 9.49 -12.62 -21.88
CA ALA A 74 10.55 -11.83 -22.50
C ALA A 74 10.44 -10.33 -22.13
N ASP A 75 9.23 -9.78 -22.08
CA ASP A 75 9.01 -8.40 -21.61
C ASP A 75 9.35 -8.24 -20.15
N VAL A 76 8.92 -9.19 -19.31
CA VAL A 76 9.23 -9.21 -17.88
C VAL A 76 10.75 -9.23 -17.66
N LYS A 77 11.45 -10.17 -18.29
CA LYS A 77 12.91 -10.30 -18.20
C LYS A 77 13.62 -9.02 -18.63
N ARG A 78 13.18 -8.41 -19.73
CA ARG A 78 13.74 -7.17 -20.27
C ARG A 78 13.50 -5.97 -19.36
N ILE A 79 12.29 -5.83 -18.80
CA ILE A 79 11.94 -4.75 -17.87
C ILE A 79 12.70 -4.89 -16.55
N LEU A 80 12.85 -6.10 -16.02
CA LEU A 80 13.61 -6.34 -14.80
C LEU A 80 15.12 -6.15 -15.02
N ALA A 81 15.66 -6.50 -16.19
CA ALA A 81 17.02 -6.16 -16.56
C ALA A 81 17.26 -4.63 -16.58
N LEU A 82 16.29 -3.85 -17.06
CA LEU A 82 16.36 -2.38 -16.98
C LEU A 82 16.29 -1.85 -15.55
N ALA A 83 15.49 -2.49 -14.70
CA ALA A 83 15.43 -2.14 -13.28
C ALA A 83 16.77 -2.40 -12.58
N VAL A 84 17.48 -3.46 -12.97
CA VAL A 84 18.85 -3.73 -12.53
C VAL A 84 19.82 -2.67 -13.07
N GLU A 85 19.77 -2.36 -14.37
CA GLU A 85 20.62 -1.36 -15.02
C GLU A 85 20.47 0.03 -14.39
N TYR A 86 19.25 0.43 -14.06
CA TYR A 86 18.96 1.72 -13.43
C TYR A 86 19.22 1.75 -11.93
N GLY A 87 19.55 0.61 -11.31
CA GLY A 87 19.92 0.53 -9.90
C GLY A 87 18.74 0.37 -8.93
N ILE A 88 17.54 0.02 -9.42
CA ILE A 88 16.43 -0.39 -8.54
C ILE A 88 16.79 -1.70 -7.83
N PHE A 89 17.43 -2.62 -8.57
CA PHE A 89 17.99 -3.86 -8.04
C PHE A 89 19.52 -3.84 -8.14
N ASN A 90 20.17 -4.57 -7.24
CA ASN A 90 21.62 -4.65 -7.19
C ASN A 90 22.18 -5.48 -8.36
N ALA A 91 22.91 -4.82 -9.25
CA ALA A 91 23.48 -5.46 -10.44
C ALA A 91 24.52 -6.54 -10.13
N ALA A 92 25.32 -6.40 -9.07
CA ALA A 92 26.33 -7.38 -8.71
C ALA A 92 25.69 -8.71 -8.26
N LEU A 93 24.66 -8.64 -7.41
CA LEU A 93 23.94 -9.84 -6.96
C LEU A 93 23.08 -10.45 -8.06
N PHE A 94 22.46 -9.63 -8.91
CA PHE A 94 21.77 -10.14 -10.10
C PHE A 94 22.73 -10.87 -11.04
N GLY A 95 23.90 -10.29 -11.34
CA GLY A 95 24.88 -10.93 -12.22
C GLY A 95 25.51 -12.19 -11.62
N LYS A 96 25.75 -12.23 -10.30
CA LYS A 96 26.43 -13.35 -9.64
C LYS A 96 25.51 -14.51 -9.29
N TYR A 97 24.28 -14.21 -8.84
CA TYR A 97 23.38 -15.22 -8.29
C TYR A 97 22.03 -15.29 -9.02
N ALA A 98 21.79 -14.46 -10.03
CA ALA A 98 20.50 -14.34 -10.70
C ALA A 98 19.36 -14.04 -9.71
N ILE A 99 19.61 -13.15 -8.73
CA ILE A 99 18.60 -12.74 -7.76
C ILE A 99 18.25 -11.25 -7.89
N LEU A 100 17.00 -10.91 -7.59
CA LEU A 100 16.56 -9.53 -7.46
C LEU A 100 16.49 -9.17 -5.97
N THR A 101 17.29 -8.18 -5.57
CA THR A 101 17.32 -7.61 -4.22
C THR A 101 17.95 -6.22 -4.27
N SER A 102 17.78 -5.43 -3.22
CA SER A 102 18.45 -4.14 -3.03
C SER A 102 18.64 -3.87 -1.54
N ALA A 103 19.53 -2.95 -1.19
CA ALA A 103 19.74 -2.58 0.22
C ALA A 103 18.45 -2.02 0.84
N GLU A 104 17.63 -1.33 0.06
CA GLU A 104 16.33 -0.79 0.51
C GLU A 104 15.33 -1.91 0.83
N ILE A 105 15.22 -2.90 -0.06
CA ILE A 105 14.37 -4.09 0.15
C ILE A 105 14.78 -4.80 1.46
N GLN A 106 16.08 -4.97 1.66
CA GLN A 106 16.63 -5.65 2.84
C GLN A 106 16.35 -4.87 4.13
N ARG A 107 16.58 -3.55 4.14
CA ARG A 107 16.22 -2.68 5.28
C ARG A 107 14.74 -2.78 5.62
N GLN A 108 13.87 -2.72 4.60
CA GLN A 108 12.43 -2.79 4.79
C GLN A 108 11.98 -4.14 5.34
N TYR A 109 12.58 -5.23 4.86
CA TYR A 109 12.34 -6.57 5.39
C TYR A 109 12.79 -6.70 6.84
N LEU A 110 14.00 -6.25 7.18
CA LEU A 110 14.53 -6.27 8.55
C LEU A 110 13.64 -5.45 9.50
N PHE A 111 13.21 -4.27 9.07
CA PHE A 111 12.29 -3.43 9.85
C PHE A 111 10.94 -4.15 10.08
N SER A 112 10.32 -4.68 9.03
CA SER A 112 9.05 -5.40 9.08
C SER A 112 9.11 -6.69 9.91
N THR A 113 10.31 -7.25 10.06
CA THR A 113 10.55 -8.50 10.79
C THR A 113 11.34 -8.33 12.08
N LYS A 114 11.54 -7.10 12.57
CA LYS A 114 12.32 -6.79 13.79
C LYS A 114 11.89 -7.59 15.02
N ARG A 115 10.60 -7.93 15.13
CA ARG A 115 10.02 -8.72 16.24
C ARG A 115 10.17 -10.25 16.06
N ARG A 116 10.60 -10.74 14.90
CA ARG A 116 10.76 -12.19 14.65
C ARG A 116 12.16 -12.63 15.11
N LYS A 117 12.24 -13.81 15.74
CA LYS A 117 13.50 -14.37 16.26
C LYS A 117 14.46 -14.91 15.17
N SER A 118 14.07 -14.89 13.89
CA SER A 118 14.74 -15.62 12.80
C SER A 118 14.92 -14.79 11.52
N SER A 119 15.05 -13.46 11.63
CA SER A 119 15.03 -12.54 10.49
C SER A 119 16.37 -12.36 9.79
N ALA A 120 17.33 -13.25 10.01
CA ALA A 120 18.66 -13.11 9.45
C ALA A 120 18.64 -13.20 7.91
N ILE A 121 19.26 -12.21 7.28
CA ILE A 121 19.58 -12.20 5.85
C ILE A 121 20.82 -13.08 5.62
N ASP A 122 20.81 -13.88 4.56
CA ASP A 122 21.97 -14.68 4.18
C ASP A 122 23.17 -13.76 3.87
N THR A 123 24.31 -14.01 4.50
CA THR A 123 25.53 -13.19 4.36
C THR A 123 26.01 -13.07 2.92
N ARG A 124 25.67 -14.04 2.05
CA ARG A 124 26.01 -14.00 0.62
C ARG A 124 25.24 -12.94 -0.16
N TYR A 125 24.07 -12.54 0.34
CA TYR A 125 23.16 -11.60 -0.31
C TYR A 125 23.04 -10.30 0.48
N CYS A 126 23.60 -10.20 1.68
CA CYS A 126 23.48 -9.02 2.54
C CYS A 126 24.15 -7.79 1.90
N LEU A 127 23.40 -6.69 1.84
CA LEU A 127 23.80 -5.38 1.34
C LEU A 127 23.71 -4.29 2.42
N VAL A 128 23.23 -4.64 3.62
CA VAL A 128 23.02 -3.72 4.73
C VAL A 128 24.04 -4.07 5.80
N ASP A 129 24.91 -3.13 6.17
CA ASP A 129 25.81 -3.31 7.31
C ASP A 129 25.03 -3.13 8.61
N ASP A 130 25.19 -4.05 9.57
CA ASP A 130 24.56 -4.04 10.91
C ASP A 130 25.00 -2.85 11.82
N SER A 131 25.63 -1.81 11.27
CA SER A 131 26.30 -0.74 12.04
C SER A 131 25.40 0.44 12.47
N GLN A 132 24.08 0.30 12.38
CA GLN A 132 23.14 1.25 13.00
C GLN A 132 22.17 0.51 13.95
N SER A 133 22.74 -0.09 15.00
CA SER A 133 22.01 -0.40 16.22
C SER A 133 22.01 0.86 17.11
N ASP A 134 20.92 1.63 17.08
CA ASP A 134 20.59 2.57 18.15
C ASP A 134 20.27 1.77 19.42
N ASP A 135 21.32 1.34 20.12
CA ASP A 135 21.26 0.93 21.52
C ASP A 135 21.48 2.18 22.38
N GLU A 136 20.40 2.90 22.72
CA GLU A 136 20.42 3.76 23.90
C GLU A 136 19.83 2.98 25.08
N ALA A 137 20.74 2.49 25.90
CA ALA A 137 20.48 1.77 27.13
C ALA A 137 19.69 2.62 28.14
N ALA A 138 18.65 2.01 28.73
CA ALA A 138 17.98 2.53 29.90
C ALA A 138 18.96 2.67 31.09
N PRO A 139 18.92 3.75 31.88
CA PRO A 139 19.56 3.76 33.19
C PRO A 139 18.53 3.55 34.31
N THR A 140 18.80 2.51 35.09
CA THR A 140 18.15 2.18 36.36
C THR A 140 18.46 3.23 37.43
N ALA A 141 17.47 3.53 38.27
CA ALA A 141 17.51 4.51 39.35
C ALA A 141 18.51 4.17 40.47
N ALA A 142 19.20 5.19 40.99
CA ALA A 142 19.58 5.31 42.40
C ALA A 142 19.91 6.79 42.71
N GLY A 143 19.12 7.41 43.61
CA GLY A 143 19.22 8.83 43.92
C GLY A 143 20.24 9.18 45.01
N ARG A 144 20.61 10.48 45.06
CA ARG A 144 20.79 11.26 46.30
C ARG A 144 21.01 12.75 45.97
N VAL A 145 20.23 13.64 46.60
CA VAL A 145 20.52 15.07 46.79
C VAL A 145 21.00 15.25 48.25
N PRO A 146 21.80 16.26 48.64
CA PRO A 146 21.41 17.69 48.69
C PRO A 146 22.50 18.67 48.17
N SER A 147 22.14 19.75 47.46
CA SER A 147 21.91 21.13 47.95
C SER A 147 23.14 21.91 48.44
N ALA A 148 23.54 22.97 47.73
CA ALA A 148 23.74 24.33 48.27
C ALA A 148 24.26 25.31 47.21
N ASN A 149 23.70 26.53 47.23
CA ASN A 149 23.85 27.65 46.31
C ASN A 149 25.17 28.44 46.47
N GLY A 150 25.58 29.15 45.40
CA GLY A 150 25.87 30.59 45.53
C GLY A 150 27.11 31.17 44.83
N SER A 151 26.86 31.92 43.74
CA SER A 151 27.61 33.10 43.22
C SER A 151 28.90 32.89 42.40
N VAL A 152 29.29 33.64 41.35
CA VAL A 152 28.75 34.79 40.57
C VAL A 152 29.72 35.05 39.36
N LEU A 153 29.19 35.58 38.22
CA LEU A 153 29.81 36.37 37.10
C LEU A 153 30.87 35.75 36.13
N SER A 154 30.56 35.66 34.82
CA SER A 154 30.76 36.73 33.78
C SER A 154 30.87 36.20 32.33
N ALA A 155 30.07 36.81 31.44
CA ALA A 155 30.27 37.16 30.02
C ALA A 155 31.03 36.22 29.03
N ALA A 156 30.34 35.80 27.96
CA ALA A 156 30.48 36.35 26.60
C ALA A 156 29.91 35.40 25.52
N GLU A 157 28.95 35.96 24.82
CA GLU A 157 28.21 35.60 23.61
C GLU A 157 28.99 34.94 22.45
N SER A 158 28.41 33.88 21.85
CA SER A 158 28.30 33.71 20.38
C SER A 158 27.37 32.53 20.04
N ALA A 159 26.42 32.79 19.15
CA ALA A 159 25.28 31.95 18.81
C ALA A 159 25.55 30.94 17.69
N ALA A 160 25.06 29.70 17.85
CA ALA A 160 24.59 28.85 16.76
C ALA A 160 23.61 27.80 17.32
N PHE A 161 22.33 27.98 16.97
CA PHE A 161 21.19 27.20 17.46
C PHE A 161 21.19 25.76 16.92
N LYS A 162 21.38 24.78 17.82
CA LYS A 162 20.58 23.55 17.81
C LYS A 162 19.16 23.88 18.32
N PRO A 163 18.15 23.05 18.00
CA PRO A 163 17.60 22.29 19.11
C PRO A 163 17.35 20.82 18.76
N GLU A 164 17.73 19.96 19.71
CA GLU A 164 17.20 18.61 19.85
C GLU A 164 16.21 18.57 21.02
N ASN A 165 15.08 17.94 20.75
CA ASN A 165 14.38 16.95 21.58
C ASN A 165 13.13 17.32 22.41
N ALA A 166 12.21 16.35 22.29
CA ALA A 166 11.23 15.85 23.24
C ALA A 166 10.00 16.70 23.57
N THR A 167 8.86 16.23 23.06
CA THR A 167 7.67 16.09 23.91
C THR A 167 7.11 14.69 23.73
N SER A 168 7.25 13.88 24.78
CA SER A 168 6.47 12.68 25.03
C SER A 168 5.00 13.07 25.08
N GLY A 169 4.23 12.62 24.08
CA GLY A 169 2.80 12.82 23.96
C GLY A 169 2.10 11.47 23.84
N THR A 170 1.59 11.03 24.97
CA THR A 170 0.52 10.07 25.22
C THR A 170 -0.34 9.71 23.99
N TYR A 171 -0.48 8.40 23.78
CA TYR A 171 -1.53 7.74 23.01
C TYR A 171 -2.88 8.48 23.13
N SER A 172 -3.44 8.88 21.99
CA SER A 172 -4.85 9.22 21.89
C SER A 172 -5.41 8.68 20.60
N THR A 173 -6.38 7.78 20.78
CA THR A 173 -7.29 7.22 19.79
C THR A 173 -8.09 8.34 19.13
N ALA A 174 -7.99 8.50 17.81
CA ALA A 174 -8.99 9.19 17.01
C ALA A 174 -8.84 8.74 15.55
N GLU A 175 -9.99 8.61 14.91
CA GLU A 175 -10.23 7.95 13.63
C GLU A 175 -9.68 8.70 12.41
N HIS A 176 -9.96 8.13 11.23
CA HIS A 176 -9.82 8.61 9.84
C HIS A 176 -8.77 7.81 9.05
N SER A 177 -9.22 6.90 8.15
CA SER A 177 -9.55 7.17 6.73
C SER A 177 -8.25 7.35 5.92
N THR A 178 -7.97 6.74 4.76
CA THR A 178 -8.80 6.08 3.76
C THR A 178 -7.85 5.23 2.91
N SER A 179 -8.34 4.09 2.43
CA SER A 179 -7.88 3.39 1.22
C SER A 179 -7.99 4.35 0.00
N GLN A 180 -7.53 4.08 -1.23
CA GLN A 180 -7.47 2.78 -1.89
C GLN A 180 -6.50 2.76 -3.11
N HIS A 181 -6.46 1.62 -3.81
CA HIS A 181 -6.59 1.65 -5.26
C HIS A 181 -7.09 0.30 -5.79
N SER A 182 -8.11 0.33 -6.64
CA SER A 182 -8.32 -0.69 -7.67
C SER A 182 -8.89 0.01 -8.89
N LYS A 183 -8.18 -0.16 -10.02
CA LYS A 183 -8.47 0.40 -11.33
C LYS A 183 -9.52 -0.46 -12.04
N GLU A 184 -10.47 0.17 -12.72
CA GLU A 184 -11.16 -0.39 -13.87
C GLU A 184 -10.74 0.38 -15.15
N ASN A 185 -10.80 -0.32 -16.29
CA ASN A 185 -10.49 0.17 -17.63
C ASN A 185 -11.64 -0.31 -18.58
N PRO A 186 -11.77 0.21 -19.82
CA PRO A 186 -12.87 1.11 -20.18
C PRO A 186 -13.62 0.69 -21.47
N LEU A 187 -14.76 1.31 -21.77
CA LEU A 187 -15.33 1.26 -23.13
C LEU A 187 -16.18 2.51 -23.48
N LEU A 188 -15.79 3.10 -24.62
CA LEU A 188 -16.56 3.82 -25.65
C LEU A 188 -16.67 5.37 -25.69
N HIS A 189 -16.18 5.83 -26.86
CA HIS A 189 -16.67 6.89 -27.77
C HIS A 189 -16.13 8.34 -27.69
N SER A 190 -15.31 8.62 -28.73
CA SER A 190 -15.28 9.78 -29.63
C SER A 190 -14.90 11.18 -29.12
N SER A 191 -13.80 11.69 -29.71
CA SER A 191 -13.37 13.10 -29.82
C SER A 191 -14.37 13.95 -30.67
N PRO A 192 -14.36 15.30 -30.67
CA PRO A 192 -13.18 16.10 -31.07
C PRO A 192 -12.91 17.43 -30.30
N GLY A 193 -11.61 17.75 -30.21
CA GLY A 193 -10.96 19.07 -30.40
C GLY A 193 -11.44 20.30 -29.63
N THR A 194 -10.53 20.95 -28.87
CA THR A 194 -10.01 22.33 -29.08
C THR A 194 -8.89 22.58 -28.04
N GLY A 195 -7.79 23.20 -28.47
CA GLY A 195 -6.62 23.46 -27.61
C GLY A 195 -6.85 24.54 -26.55
N GLY A 196 -6.06 24.46 -25.49
CA GLY A 196 -5.96 25.47 -24.43
C GLY A 196 -5.20 24.91 -23.23
N THR A 197 -3.97 25.38 -23.04
CA THR A 197 -3.20 25.26 -21.80
C THR A 197 -3.98 25.77 -20.61
N GLU A 198 -4.00 25.02 -19.50
CA GLU A 198 -3.91 25.51 -18.11
C GLU A 198 -3.99 24.33 -17.13
N GLY A 199 -3.10 24.30 -16.14
CA GLY A 199 -3.04 23.26 -15.12
C GLY A 199 -4.09 23.48 -14.03
N ALA A 200 -4.76 22.39 -13.62
CA ALA A 200 -5.52 22.31 -12.39
C ALA A 200 -5.65 20.84 -11.96
N ASP A 201 -5.59 20.58 -10.66
CA ASP A 201 -5.73 19.28 -10.01
C ASP A 201 -6.80 18.38 -10.63
N VAL A 202 -6.39 17.27 -11.24
CA VAL A 202 -7.31 16.22 -11.66
C VAL A 202 -7.58 15.33 -10.44
N PRO A 203 -8.79 15.30 -9.87
CA PRO A 203 -9.11 14.39 -8.78
C PRO A 203 -9.01 12.94 -9.28
N SER A 204 -8.35 12.07 -8.52
CA SER A 204 -8.40 10.62 -8.76
C SER A 204 -9.86 10.19 -8.88
N ALA A 205 -10.21 9.36 -9.87
CA ALA A 205 -11.57 8.89 -10.13
C ALA A 205 -12.26 8.35 -8.86
N GLU A 206 -11.46 7.76 -7.97
CA GLU A 206 -11.86 7.30 -6.65
C GLU A 206 -12.40 8.41 -5.72
N GLY A 207 -11.70 9.54 -5.67
CA GLY A 207 -12.11 10.72 -4.90
C GLY A 207 -13.36 11.39 -5.47
N GLU A 208 -13.58 11.29 -6.77
CA GLU A 208 -14.81 11.78 -7.41
C GLU A 208 -16.04 10.97 -6.96
N TYR A 209 -15.94 9.64 -6.93
CA TYR A 209 -17.03 8.78 -6.45
C TYR A 209 -17.31 8.96 -4.96
N LEU A 210 -16.28 9.16 -4.12
CA LEU A 210 -16.48 9.47 -2.70
C LEU A 210 -17.27 10.78 -2.51
N ARG A 211 -16.89 11.85 -3.22
CA ARG A 211 -17.64 13.12 -3.19
C ARG A 211 -19.07 12.94 -3.67
N LYS A 212 -19.29 12.16 -4.74
CA LYS A 212 -20.63 11.83 -5.24
C LYS A 212 -21.46 11.10 -4.18
N ILE A 213 -20.89 10.12 -3.47
CA ILE A 213 -21.59 9.38 -2.40
C ILE A 213 -21.95 10.31 -1.24
N GLU A 214 -21.05 11.20 -0.81
CA GLU A 214 -21.31 12.14 0.29
C GLU A 214 -22.44 13.13 -0.05
N GLN A 215 -22.60 13.47 -1.32
CA GLN A 215 -23.65 14.39 -1.80
C GLN A 215 -24.98 13.70 -2.11
N LEU A 216 -25.03 12.36 -2.12
CA LEU A 216 -26.26 11.62 -2.39
C LEU A 216 -27.28 11.83 -1.26
N GLN A 217 -28.52 12.14 -1.65
CA GLN A 217 -29.65 12.24 -0.74
C GLN A 217 -30.77 11.29 -1.21
N PRO A 218 -31.39 10.51 -0.30
CA PRO A 218 -32.53 9.69 -0.64
C PRO A 218 -33.71 10.51 -1.20
N PRO A 219 -34.41 10.02 -2.24
CA PRO A 219 -35.63 10.66 -2.73
C PRO A 219 -36.73 10.71 -1.67
N GLN A 220 -37.47 11.82 -1.61
CA GLN A 220 -38.61 11.98 -0.70
C GLN A 220 -39.90 11.42 -1.34
N ASP A 221 -39.93 10.11 -1.61
CA ASP A 221 -41.06 9.43 -2.26
C ASP A 221 -41.90 8.54 -1.31
N GLY A 222 -41.69 8.68 0.00
CA GLY A 222 -42.41 7.91 1.02
C GLY A 222 -41.95 6.47 1.19
N THR A 223 -40.91 6.01 0.49
CA THR A 223 -40.31 4.68 0.71
C THR A 223 -39.36 4.70 1.90
N ASP A 224 -39.54 3.77 2.84
CA ASP A 224 -38.64 3.60 3.98
C ASP A 224 -37.27 3.08 3.54
N ARG A 225 -36.21 3.81 3.90
CA ARG A 225 -34.83 3.55 3.49
C ARG A 225 -33.89 3.63 4.69
N ASN A 226 -32.83 2.82 4.63
CA ASN A 226 -31.75 2.87 5.60
C ASN A 226 -30.41 3.10 4.87
N LEU A 227 -30.17 4.36 4.48
CA LEU A 227 -28.93 4.74 3.79
C LEU A 227 -27.72 4.60 4.71
N ASP A 228 -27.83 5.00 5.98
CA ASP A 228 -26.71 4.94 6.94
C ASP A 228 -26.27 3.49 7.21
N GLY A 229 -27.24 2.61 7.44
CA GLY A 229 -27.00 1.17 7.58
C GLY A 229 -26.42 0.55 6.31
N LEU A 230 -26.84 1.03 5.13
CA LEU A 230 -26.29 0.58 3.87
C LEU A 230 -24.81 0.99 3.75
N LEU A 231 -24.50 2.27 3.95
CA LEU A 231 -23.14 2.81 3.90
C LEU A 231 -22.21 2.11 4.91
N PHE A 232 -22.71 1.86 6.12
CA PHE A 232 -21.96 1.12 7.13
C PHE A 232 -21.57 -0.28 6.63
N ASN A 233 -22.53 -1.04 6.09
CA ASN A 233 -22.26 -2.38 5.57
C ASN A 233 -21.31 -2.36 4.36
N LEU A 234 -21.48 -1.40 3.45
CA LEU A 234 -20.61 -1.24 2.29
C LEU A 234 -19.15 -0.99 2.69
N LYS A 235 -18.94 -0.16 3.72
CA LYS A 235 -17.62 0.08 4.31
C LYS A 235 -17.06 -1.16 5.00
N GLN A 236 -17.87 -1.91 5.75
CA GLN A 236 -17.44 -3.15 6.42
C GLN A 236 -16.88 -4.19 5.45
N PHE A 237 -17.50 -4.34 4.27
CA PHE A 237 -17.05 -5.28 3.24
C PHE A 237 -16.00 -4.71 2.28
N HIS A 238 -15.45 -3.53 2.56
CA HIS A 238 -14.38 -2.90 1.77
C HIS A 238 -14.74 -2.78 0.28
N ILE A 239 -16.00 -2.47 -0.02
CA ILE A 239 -16.49 -2.34 -1.40
C ILE A 239 -15.93 -1.04 -2.01
N PRO A 240 -15.38 -1.04 -3.24
CA PRO A 240 -14.87 0.18 -3.88
C PRO A 240 -15.96 1.26 -4.06
N PRO A 241 -15.66 2.58 -3.96
CA PRO A 241 -16.64 3.67 -4.06
C PRO A 241 -17.46 3.65 -5.34
N GLN A 242 -16.88 3.28 -6.47
CA GLN A 242 -17.63 3.13 -7.72
C GLN A 242 -18.75 2.09 -7.57
N GLU A 243 -18.45 0.94 -6.96
CA GLU A 243 -19.43 -0.10 -6.68
C GLU A 243 -20.40 0.34 -5.58
N GLN A 244 -19.94 1.03 -4.53
CA GLN A 244 -20.82 1.59 -3.49
C GLN A 244 -21.85 2.54 -4.09
N TYR A 245 -21.40 3.49 -4.93
CA TYR A 245 -22.26 4.45 -5.63
C TYR A 245 -23.32 3.73 -6.46
N ALA A 246 -22.91 2.72 -7.24
CA ALA A 246 -23.83 1.92 -8.03
C ALA A 246 -24.83 1.12 -7.15
N ILE A 247 -24.39 0.53 -6.04
CA ILE A 247 -25.25 -0.22 -5.11
C ILE A 247 -26.26 0.71 -4.44
N ILE A 248 -25.86 1.90 -4.01
CA ILE A 248 -26.75 2.89 -3.40
C ILE A 248 -27.86 3.26 -4.37
N LEU A 249 -27.53 3.58 -5.62
CA LEU A 249 -28.53 3.92 -6.62
C LEU A 249 -29.44 2.74 -6.96
N LYS A 250 -28.86 1.55 -7.21
CA LYS A 250 -29.63 0.37 -7.64
C LYS A 250 -30.47 -0.27 -6.54
N SER A 251 -30.12 -0.07 -5.27
CA SER A 251 -30.91 -0.53 -4.12
C SER A 251 -31.96 0.47 -3.64
N ASN A 252 -32.20 1.53 -4.43
CA ASN A 252 -33.04 2.65 -4.06
C ASN A 252 -32.65 3.23 -2.68
N PHE A 253 -31.36 3.54 -2.53
CA PHE A 253 -30.76 4.12 -1.32
C PHE A 253 -30.92 3.24 -0.07
N GLY A 254 -30.91 1.92 -0.26
CA GLY A 254 -31.09 0.96 0.83
C GLY A 254 -32.54 0.84 1.28
N ALA A 255 -33.47 0.76 0.32
CA ALA A 255 -34.89 0.52 0.61
C ALA A 255 -35.06 -0.71 1.52
N ILE A 256 -35.87 -0.57 2.56
CA ILE A 256 -36.10 -1.66 3.52
C ILE A 256 -36.84 -2.79 2.80
N GLY A 257 -36.37 -4.04 2.98
CA GLY A 257 -36.89 -5.21 2.28
C GLY A 257 -36.22 -5.54 0.94
N HIS A 258 -35.34 -4.66 0.44
CA HIS A 258 -34.57 -4.93 -0.78
C HIS A 258 -33.69 -6.20 -0.65
N PRO A 259 -33.59 -7.07 -1.69
CA PRO A 259 -32.82 -8.32 -1.64
C PRO A 259 -31.35 -8.17 -1.23
N LEU A 260 -30.79 -6.99 -1.47
CA LEU A 260 -29.45 -6.58 -1.03
C LEU A 260 -29.21 -6.87 0.46
N TRP A 261 -30.20 -6.66 1.34
CA TRP A 261 -30.04 -6.88 2.78
C TRP A 261 -29.80 -8.35 3.12
N LYS A 262 -30.45 -9.27 2.41
CA LYS A 262 -30.15 -10.71 2.49
C LYS A 262 -28.77 -11.04 1.91
N GLY A 263 -28.35 -10.28 0.90
CA GLY A 263 -26.99 -10.34 0.34
C GLY A 263 -25.91 -10.09 1.40
N PHE A 264 -26.06 -9.06 2.24
CA PHE A 264 -25.12 -8.79 3.33
C PHE A 264 -25.08 -9.93 4.36
N TYR A 265 -26.22 -10.55 4.66
CA TYR A 265 -26.25 -11.73 5.54
C TYR A 265 -25.45 -12.90 4.95
N ALA A 266 -25.67 -13.20 3.66
CA ALA A 266 -24.91 -14.23 2.94
C ALA A 266 -23.41 -13.93 2.90
N LEU A 267 -23.00 -12.65 2.77
CA LEU A 267 -21.60 -12.26 2.82
C LEU A 267 -20.98 -12.60 4.19
N ARG A 268 -21.68 -12.33 5.30
CA ARG A 268 -21.21 -12.65 6.66
C ARG A 268 -21.05 -14.15 6.88
N GLU A 269 -22.01 -14.96 6.43
CA GLU A 269 -21.98 -16.42 6.57
C GLU A 269 -21.02 -17.12 5.61
N SER A 270 -20.63 -16.46 4.52
CA SER A 270 -19.77 -17.07 3.51
C SER A 270 -18.34 -17.34 4.01
N HIS A 271 -17.92 -16.76 5.14
CA HIS A 271 -16.54 -16.85 5.68
C HIS A 271 -15.45 -16.64 4.61
N GLY A 272 -15.67 -15.69 3.69
CA GLY A 272 -14.72 -15.35 2.63
C GLY A 272 -14.82 -16.18 1.34
N LYS A 273 -15.83 -17.05 1.21
CA LYS A 273 -16.11 -17.76 -0.07
C LYS A 273 -16.50 -16.81 -1.19
N ILE A 274 -17.14 -15.68 -0.87
CA ILE A 274 -17.49 -14.64 -1.83
C ILE A 274 -16.33 -13.66 -1.94
N ARG A 275 -15.53 -13.81 -2.99
CA ARG A 275 -14.29 -13.02 -3.20
C ARG A 275 -14.52 -11.60 -3.72
N GLN A 276 -15.69 -11.32 -4.28
CA GLN A 276 -16.06 -10.02 -4.87
C GLN A 276 -17.40 -9.54 -4.28
N PRO A 277 -17.40 -8.96 -3.07
CA PRO A 277 -18.62 -8.64 -2.35
C PRO A 277 -19.48 -7.61 -3.07
N GLY A 278 -18.91 -6.56 -3.66
CA GLY A 278 -19.70 -5.52 -4.34
C GLY A 278 -20.32 -6.02 -5.66
N ARG A 279 -19.59 -6.76 -6.48
CA ARG A 279 -20.17 -7.44 -7.67
C ARG A 279 -21.28 -8.42 -7.33
N TYR A 280 -21.10 -9.20 -6.26
CA TYR A 280 -22.15 -10.09 -5.75
C TYR A 280 -23.41 -9.31 -5.34
N LEU A 281 -23.25 -8.24 -4.56
CA LEU A 281 -24.38 -7.40 -4.14
C LEU A 281 -25.07 -6.70 -5.32
N LEU A 282 -24.31 -6.20 -6.29
CA LEU A 282 -24.84 -5.62 -7.53
C LEU A 282 -25.68 -6.64 -8.30
N SER A 283 -25.28 -7.92 -8.33
CA SER A 283 -26.07 -8.98 -8.97
C SER A 283 -27.45 -9.19 -8.33
N LEU A 284 -27.61 -8.84 -7.05
CA LEU A 284 -28.88 -8.92 -6.33
C LEU A 284 -29.78 -7.71 -6.56
N CYS A 285 -29.23 -6.59 -7.04
CA CYS A 285 -29.99 -5.37 -7.37
C CYS A 285 -30.51 -5.35 -8.83
N CYS A 286 -30.14 -6.34 -9.64
CA CYS A 286 -30.54 -6.44 -11.05
C CYS A 286 -31.74 -7.36 -11.30
N LYS A 287 -32.59 -7.59 -10.29
CA LYS A 287 -33.79 -8.43 -10.39
C LYS A 287 -35.04 -7.60 -10.18
#